data_AF-A0A554IMF7-F1
#
_entry.id   AF-A0A554IMF7-F1
#
_cell.length_a   1.000
_cell.length_b   1.000
_cell.length_c   1.000
_cell.angle_alpha   90.00
_cell.angle_beta   90.00
_cell.angle_gamma   90.00
#
_symmetry.space_group_name_H-M   'P 1'
#
loop_
_entity.id
_entity.type
_entity.pdbx_description
1 polymer ?
#
loop_
_entity_poly.entity_id
_entity_poly.type
_entity_poly.pdbx_seq_one_letter_code
_entity_poly.pdbx_strand_id
1 'polypeptide(L)'
;MREKRPEIGRICSKLADMVIATEDETYSEDPHAVLEEVWAGVDQDICKAHKIFDRREAIAFALKTAKPGDAVVFCGMGPFSTMTKLEGRIEWDERKIVREELKKLGYTIIPNAL
;
A
#
# COMPACT_ATOMS: atom_id res chain seq x y z
N MET A 1 8.02 10.30 -14.03
CA MET A 1 7.05 9.86 -12.99
C MET A 1 6.96 10.81 -11.80
N ARG A 2 8.04 11.52 -11.41
CA ARG A 2 8.04 12.48 -10.28
C ARG A 2 6.84 13.41 -10.21
N GLU A 3 6.51 14.09 -11.32
CA GLU A 3 5.38 15.03 -11.37
C GLU A 3 4.02 14.40 -11.01
N LYS A 4 3.86 13.08 -11.20
CA LYS A 4 2.62 12.37 -10.87
C LYS A 4 2.54 11.96 -9.41
N ARG A 5 3.66 11.92 -8.67
CA ARG A 5 3.70 11.40 -7.29
C ARG A 5 2.81 12.22 -6.33
N PRO A 6 2.90 13.57 -6.30
CA PRO A 6 1.98 14.35 -5.46
C PRO A 6 0.53 14.23 -5.94
N GLU A 7 0.31 14.16 -7.25
CA GLU A 7 -1.04 14.03 -7.81
C GLU A 7 -1.72 12.71 -7.41
N ILE A 8 -0.96 11.60 -7.33
CA ILE A 8 -1.45 10.32 -6.81
C ILE A 8 -1.93 10.49 -5.36
N GLY A 9 -1.11 11.06 -4.48
CA GLY A 9 -1.49 11.33 -3.09
C GLY A 9 -2.77 12.17 -2.98
N ARG A 10 -2.87 13.20 -3.81
CA ARG A 10 -4.02 14.13 -3.85
C ARG A 10 -5.30 13.48 -4.36
N ILE A 11 -5.21 12.56 -5.32
CA ILE A 11 -6.37 11.81 -5.82
C ILE A 11 -6.82 10.81 -4.76
N CYS A 12 -5.88 10.09 -4.13
CA CYS A 12 -6.19 9.15 -3.07
C CYS A 12 -6.92 9.81 -1.90
N SER A 13 -6.46 10.97 -1.41
CA SER A 13 -7.13 11.66 -0.29
C SER A 13 -8.54 12.15 -0.62
N LYS A 14 -8.84 12.40 -1.90
CA LYS A 14 -10.18 12.80 -2.36
C LYS A 14 -11.16 11.64 -2.52
N LEU A 15 -10.67 10.42 -2.71
CA LEU A 15 -11.49 9.26 -3.08
C LEU A 15 -11.60 8.22 -1.97
N ALA A 16 -10.71 8.24 -0.97
CA ALA A 16 -10.69 7.29 0.13
C ALA A 16 -10.88 7.99 1.48
N ASP A 17 -11.60 7.35 2.40
CA ASP A 17 -11.73 7.82 3.78
C ASP A 17 -10.40 7.72 4.56
N MET A 18 -9.51 6.82 4.12
CA MET A 18 -8.20 6.59 4.67
C MET A 18 -7.16 6.30 3.58
N VAL A 19 -6.01 6.96 3.66
CA VAL A 19 -4.85 6.73 2.79
C VAL A 19 -3.67 6.21 3.63
N ILE A 20 -3.02 5.15 3.14
CA ILE A 20 -1.78 4.62 3.71
C ILE A 20 -0.71 4.67 2.63
N ALA A 21 0.25 5.59 2.75
CA ALA A 21 1.37 5.71 1.82
C ALA A 21 2.54 4.82 2.30
N THR A 22 3.14 4.09 1.36
CA THR A 22 4.19 3.07 1.61
C THR A 22 5.20 2.99 0.47
N GLU A 23 6.29 2.26 0.66
CA GLU A 23 7.25 1.97 -0.43
C GLU A 23 6.60 1.24 -1.63
N ASP A 24 7.22 1.45 -2.80
CA ASP A 24 6.91 0.81 -4.08
C ASP A 24 8.25 0.58 -4.83
N GLU A 25 8.23 -0.01 -6.01
CA GLU A 25 9.42 -0.16 -6.83
C GLU A 25 9.97 1.21 -7.26
N THR A 26 11.16 1.56 -6.76
CA THR A 26 11.82 2.85 -7.07
C THR A 26 13.02 2.72 -7.98
N TYR A 27 13.36 1.49 -8.39
CA TYR A 27 14.50 1.17 -9.25
C TYR A 27 15.81 1.79 -8.73
N SER A 28 16.26 2.91 -9.33
CA SER A 28 17.49 3.61 -8.95
C SER A 28 17.27 4.83 -8.04
N GLU A 29 16.02 5.18 -7.73
CA GLU A 29 15.70 6.29 -6.84
C GLU A 29 15.61 5.84 -5.38
N ASP A 30 15.96 6.73 -4.45
CA ASP A 30 15.79 6.50 -3.02
C ASP A 30 14.30 6.29 -2.67
N PRO A 31 13.91 5.11 -2.15
CA PRO A 31 12.51 4.81 -1.85
C PRO A 31 11.90 5.73 -0.80
N HIS A 32 12.69 6.24 0.15
CA HIS A 32 12.20 7.21 1.12
C HIS A 32 11.85 8.53 0.44
N ALA A 33 12.72 9.03 -0.44
CA ALA A 33 12.45 10.25 -1.19
C ALA A 33 11.20 10.12 -2.08
N VAL A 34 11.02 8.97 -2.75
CA VAL A 34 9.82 8.70 -3.55
C VAL A 34 8.56 8.69 -2.68
N LEU A 35 8.60 8.04 -1.52
CA LEU A 35 7.49 8.04 -0.58
C LEU A 35 7.14 9.45 -0.10
N GLU A 36 8.15 10.28 0.23
CA GLU A 36 7.92 11.68 0.62
C GLU A 36 7.25 12.49 -0.50
N GLU A 37 7.63 12.28 -1.75
CA GLU A 37 7.02 12.97 -2.89
C GLU A 37 5.55 12.59 -3.09
N VAL A 38 5.17 11.33 -2.84
CA VAL A 38 3.76 10.90 -2.85
C VAL A 38 3.02 11.48 -1.64
N TRP A 39 3.63 11.37 -0.46
CA TRP A 39 3.07 11.85 0.81
C TRP A 39 2.78 13.35 0.80
N ALA A 40 3.64 14.14 0.15
CA ALA A 40 3.46 15.58 0.01
C ALA A 40 2.15 15.98 -0.70
N GLY A 41 1.57 15.07 -1.48
CA GLY A 41 0.28 15.26 -2.13
C GLY A 41 -0.93 14.83 -1.31
N VAL A 42 -0.75 14.06 -0.23
CA VAL A 42 -1.85 13.55 0.59
C VAL A 42 -2.42 14.69 1.44
N ASP A 43 -3.66 15.03 1.17
CA ASP A 43 -4.41 16.03 1.94
C ASP A 43 -4.96 15.39 3.23
N GLN A 44 -4.32 15.71 4.36
CA GLN A 44 -4.63 15.13 5.67
C GLN A 44 -5.81 15.81 6.37
N ASP A 45 -6.31 16.93 5.83
CA ASP A 45 -7.45 17.64 6.39
C ASP A 45 -8.78 17.02 5.94
N ILE A 46 -8.77 16.26 4.85
CA ILE A 46 -9.98 15.68 4.22
C ILE A 46 -10.10 14.16 4.37
N CYS A 47 -9.03 13.45 4.72
CA CYS A 47 -9.06 12.01 4.97
C CYS A 47 -8.11 11.62 6.11
N LYS A 48 -8.30 10.43 6.71
CA LYS A 48 -7.28 9.87 7.60
C LYS A 48 -6.05 9.48 6.79
N ALA A 49 -4.87 9.78 7.28
CA ALA A 49 -3.65 9.51 6.54
C ALA A 49 -2.58 8.88 7.43
N HIS A 50 -1.90 7.86 6.90
CA HIS A 50 -0.77 7.22 7.53
C HIS A 50 0.38 7.06 6.52
N LYS A 51 1.60 7.25 7.00
CA LYS A 51 2.82 6.96 6.24
C LYS A 51 3.56 5.84 6.96
N ILE A 52 3.63 4.67 6.33
CA ILE A 52 4.29 3.47 6.85
C ILE A 52 5.20 2.98 5.74
N PHE A 53 6.52 3.00 5.96
CA PHE A 53 7.47 2.74 4.89
C PHE A 53 7.44 1.29 4.39
N ASP A 54 7.53 0.31 5.30
CA ASP A 54 7.51 -1.10 4.91
C ASP A 54 6.13 -1.52 4.40
N ARG A 55 6.11 -2.05 3.18
CA ARG A 55 4.85 -2.38 2.49
C ARG A 55 4.07 -3.48 3.18
N ARG A 56 4.73 -4.44 3.82
CA ARG A 56 4.04 -5.52 4.53
C ARG A 56 3.44 -5.01 5.84
N GLU A 57 4.15 -4.13 6.54
CA GLU A 57 3.62 -3.45 7.72
C GLU A 57 2.42 -2.56 7.39
N ALA A 58 2.47 -1.83 6.26
CA ALA A 58 1.35 -1.03 5.78
C ALA A 58 0.11 -1.90 5.48
N ILE A 59 0.30 -3.05 4.83
CA ILE A 59 -0.77 -4.03 4.58
C ILE A 59 -1.35 -4.54 5.90
N ALA A 60 -0.50 -4.94 6.85
CA ALA A 60 -0.96 -5.45 8.15
C ALA A 60 -1.73 -4.37 8.93
N PHE A 61 -1.26 -3.12 8.90
CA PHE A 61 -1.95 -1.98 9.52
C PHE A 61 -3.32 -1.74 8.87
N ALA A 62 -3.41 -1.75 7.54
CA ALA A 62 -4.66 -1.56 6.81
C ALA A 62 -5.71 -2.62 7.19
N LEU A 63 -5.31 -3.89 7.14
CA LEU A 63 -6.19 -5.03 7.43
C LEU A 63 -6.65 -5.07 8.89
N LYS A 64 -5.78 -4.68 9.82
CA LYS A 64 -6.12 -4.59 11.26
C LYS A 64 -7.08 -3.42 11.55
N THR A 65 -7.00 -2.35 10.76
CA THR A 65 -7.78 -1.13 10.97
C THR A 65 -9.17 -1.21 10.33
N ALA A 66 -9.30 -1.97 9.24
CA ALA A 66 -10.54 -2.18 8.52
C ALA A 66 -11.63 -2.83 9.41
N LYS A 67 -12.86 -2.35 9.26
CA LYS A 67 -14.05 -2.83 9.96
C LYS A 67 -14.97 -3.60 9.01
N PRO A 68 -15.92 -4.41 9.54
CA PRO A 68 -16.95 -5.02 8.71
C PRO A 68 -17.69 -3.95 7.89
N GLY A 69 -17.72 -4.14 6.57
CA GLY A 69 -18.31 -3.19 5.61
C GLY A 69 -17.30 -2.30 4.88
N ASP A 70 -16.05 -2.24 5.35
CA ASP A 70 -14.99 -1.48 4.68
C ASP A 70 -14.43 -2.26 3.48
N ALA A 71 -13.93 -1.51 2.50
CA ALA A 71 -13.12 -2.04 1.40
C ALA A 71 -11.68 -1.55 1.54
N VAL A 72 -10.71 -2.48 1.40
CA VAL A 72 -9.29 -2.16 1.36
C VAL A 72 -8.78 -2.40 -0.06
N VAL A 73 -8.19 -1.37 -0.67
CA VAL A 73 -7.65 -1.43 -2.04
C VAL A 73 -6.14 -1.26 -1.99
N PHE A 74 -5.41 -2.23 -2.54
CA PHE A 74 -3.95 -2.16 -2.68
C PHE A 74 -3.59 -1.72 -4.10
N CYS A 75 -2.84 -0.63 -4.24
CA CYS A 75 -2.47 -0.03 -5.52
C CYS A 75 -0.97 -0.21 -5.80
N GLY A 76 -0.59 -0.21 -7.08
CA GLY A 76 0.82 -0.29 -7.52
C GLY A 76 1.22 -1.66 -8.07
N MET A 77 1.22 -2.69 -7.22
CA MET A 77 1.81 -4.00 -7.56
C MET A 77 0.92 -4.96 -8.35
N GLY A 78 -0.41 -4.86 -8.24
CA GLY A 78 -1.33 -5.67 -9.02
C GLY A 78 -1.00 -7.19 -9.01
N PRO A 79 -0.79 -7.84 -10.17
CA PRO A 79 -0.56 -9.29 -10.24
C PRO A 79 0.91 -9.71 -10.08
N PHE A 80 1.84 -8.77 -9.83
CA PHE A 80 3.25 -9.09 -9.75
C PHE A 80 3.56 -10.06 -8.59
N SER A 81 4.53 -10.95 -8.84
CA SER A 81 5.04 -11.94 -7.88
C SER A 81 6.45 -11.61 -7.38
N THR A 82 6.95 -10.42 -7.69
CA THR A 82 8.25 -9.92 -7.29
C THR A 82 8.21 -8.42 -7.09
N MET A 83 9.14 -7.90 -6.28
CA MET A 83 9.33 -6.47 -6.07
C MET A 83 10.81 -6.12 -6.21
N THR A 84 11.12 -5.04 -6.89
CA THR A 84 12.49 -4.53 -7.05
C THR A 84 12.81 -3.53 -5.94
N LYS A 85 13.69 -3.92 -5.01
CA LYS A 85 14.30 -3.02 -4.02
C LYS A 85 15.68 -2.56 -4.49
N LEU A 86 16.29 -1.61 -3.77
CA LEU A 86 17.65 -1.13 -4.07
C LEU A 86 18.69 -2.26 -4.02
N GLU A 87 18.51 -3.22 -3.13
CA GLU A 87 19.38 -4.40 -2.95
C GLU A 87 19.17 -5.46 -4.04
N GLY A 88 18.11 -5.32 -4.85
CA GLY A 88 17.76 -6.24 -5.92
C GLY A 88 16.30 -6.70 -5.87
N ARG A 89 15.99 -7.63 -6.78
CA ARG A 89 14.65 -8.18 -6.92
C ARG A 89 14.39 -9.26 -5.86
N ILE A 90 13.29 -9.13 -5.14
CA ILE A 90 12.84 -10.08 -4.13
C ILE A 90 11.54 -10.77 -4.56
N GLU A 91 11.25 -11.94 -3.99
CA GLU A 91 9.94 -12.56 -4.11
C GLU A 91 8.89 -11.72 -3.36
N TRP A 92 7.80 -11.41 -4.05
CA TRP A 92 6.73 -10.58 -3.50
C TRP A 92 5.40 -10.87 -4.21
N ASP A 93 4.56 -11.71 -3.61
CA ASP A 93 3.17 -11.87 -4.05
C ASP A 93 2.25 -11.21 -3.02
N GLU A 94 1.75 -10.03 -3.36
CA GLU A 94 0.93 -9.23 -2.45
C GLU A 94 -0.37 -9.94 -2.05
N ARG A 95 -0.93 -10.76 -2.95
CA ARG A 95 -2.12 -11.57 -2.67
C ARG A 95 -1.81 -12.67 -1.66
N LYS A 96 -0.61 -13.26 -1.72
CA LYS A 96 -0.15 -14.23 -0.72
C LYS A 96 0.03 -13.54 0.63
N ILE A 97 0.71 -12.39 0.67
CA ILE A 97 0.95 -11.62 1.89
C ILE A 97 -0.37 -11.22 2.56
N VAL A 98 -1.33 -10.67 1.80
CA VAL A 98 -2.65 -10.30 2.33
C VAL A 98 -3.36 -11.50 2.96
N ARG A 99 -3.34 -12.68 2.31
CA ARG A 99 -3.92 -13.91 2.87
C ARG A 99 -3.21 -14.35 4.15
N GLU A 100 -1.90 -14.18 4.25
CA GLU A 100 -1.13 -14.48 5.46
C GLU A 100 -1.51 -13.53 6.60
N GLU A 101 -1.55 -12.22 6.35
CA GLU A 101 -1.91 -11.23 7.37
C GLU A 101 -3.37 -11.39 7.83
N LEU A 102 -4.31 -11.67 6.93
CA LEU A 102 -5.70 -11.98 7.29
C LEU A 102 -5.81 -13.23 8.18
N LYS A 103 -5.03 -14.30 7.90
CA LYS A 103 -4.99 -15.49 8.76
C LYS A 103 -4.50 -15.18 10.16
N LYS A 104 -3.50 -14.30 10.32
CA LYS A 104 -3.02 -13.87 11.65
C LYS A 104 -4.09 -13.14 12.44
N LEU A 105 -5.03 -12.46 11.76
CA LEU A 105 -6.18 -11.79 12.37
C LEU A 105 -7.35 -12.76 12.65
N GLY A 106 -7.21 -14.06 12.36
CA GLY A 106 -8.22 -15.09 12.62
C GLY A 106 -9.21 -15.31 11.48
N TYR A 107 -9.01 -14.69 10.31
CA TYR A 107 -9.89 -14.91 9.17
C TYR A 107 -9.59 -16.23 8.45
N THR A 108 -10.65 -16.94 8.06
CA THR A 108 -10.55 -18.07 7.14
C THR A 108 -10.63 -17.57 5.71
N ILE A 109 -9.63 -17.92 4.90
CA ILE A 109 -9.60 -17.56 3.47
C ILE A 109 -10.42 -18.59 2.69
N ILE A 110 -11.46 -18.11 2.01
CA ILE A 110 -12.26 -18.94 1.12
C ILE A 110 -11.50 -19.06 -0.21
N PRO A 111 -11.16 -20.28 -0.68
CA PRO A 111 -10.57 -20.47 -1.99
C PRO A 111 -11.52 -19.97 -3.09
N ASN A 112 -11.00 -19.28 -4.11
CA ASN A 112 -11.73 -18.81 -5.29
C ASN A 112 -12.82 -17.74 -5.06
N ALA A 113 -12.77 -16.98 -3.97
CA ALA A 113 -13.49 -15.71 -3.91
C ALA A 113 -12.78 -14.70 -4.81
N LEU A 114 -13.31 -14.55 -6.04
CA LEU A 114 -12.98 -13.61 -7.14
C LEU A 114 -11.54 -13.06 -7.20
#